data_AF-A0A3B8ZNB3-F1
#
_entry.id   AF-A0A3B8ZNB3-F1
#
_cell.length_a   1.000
_cell.length_b   1.000
_cell.length_c   1.000
_cell.angle_alpha   90.00
_cell.angle_beta   90.00
_cell.angle_gamma   90.00
#
_symmetry.space_group_name_H-M   'P 1'
#
loop_
_entity.id
_entity.type
_entity.pdbx_description
1 polymer ?
#
loop_
_entity_poly.entity_id
_entity_poly.type
_entity_poly.pdbx_seq_one_letter_code
_entity_poly.pdbx_strand_id
1 'polypeptide(L)'
;MAAFVKIVGLMSTSFQEQQLHGLRSNIGWPVLICILLLMLITVSAPEESKVRLYGTSSILPQSIMSLLKALGRGMSLLIVLYVLYLNSRNFRFWEAAKILLPILAFCAYAIVSTVWSPLKSFTLMQSGSFCLLVLLSWLIAVLWRSEADTSRLLWFASVVLLCISSLLIVLHFLLPQYGVLTREATGLFHSTAGGATASIGLVITLSARLIWGWRWTGFLWMPAIPIHLSCMLIGSNRFSFLAMFVACSLVFLWSAHRALIAALGLGVALCGVAYLCIDPGWRVMDSVTEVSQAAVTQGQSSVQLQDLSGRTEMWATIGQSYLNAPWLGHGFFVTSNSGEIYVWGYWANWTAHNAWLQ
;
A
#
# COMPACT_ATOMS: atom_id res chain seq x y z
N MET A 1 -32.10 -7.15 52.74
CA MET A 1 -31.16 -8.03 52.01
C MET A 1 -31.67 -8.44 50.62
N ALA A 2 -32.93 -8.91 50.47
CA ALA A 2 -33.51 -9.26 49.16
C ALA A 2 -33.61 -8.09 48.15
N ALA A 3 -33.83 -6.85 48.61
CA ALA A 3 -33.84 -5.66 47.74
C ALA A 3 -32.44 -5.27 47.21
N PHE A 4 -31.38 -5.52 47.99
CA PHE A 4 -30.00 -5.21 47.60
C PHE A 4 -29.49 -6.22 46.56
N VAL A 5 -29.86 -7.50 46.68
CA VAL A 5 -29.57 -8.53 45.68
C VAL A 5 -30.32 -8.26 44.36
N LYS A 6 -31.54 -7.72 44.41
CA LYS A 6 -32.28 -7.33 43.19
C LYS A 6 -31.67 -6.12 42.48
N ILE A 7 -31.17 -5.13 43.22
CA ILE A 7 -30.51 -3.93 42.65
C ILE A 7 -29.13 -4.29 42.08
N VAL A 8 -28.35 -5.12 42.77
CA VAL A 8 -27.05 -5.61 42.26
C VAL A 8 -27.23 -6.56 41.07
N GLY A 9 -28.29 -7.38 41.08
CA GLY A 9 -28.66 -8.23 39.93
C GLY A 9 -29.10 -7.44 38.71
N LEU A 10 -29.91 -6.38 38.90
CA LEU A 10 -30.35 -5.47 37.82
C LEU A 10 -29.21 -4.59 37.30
N MET A 11 -28.28 -4.17 38.16
CA MET A 11 -27.06 -3.47 37.73
C MET A 11 -26.08 -4.41 37.01
N SER A 12 -25.97 -5.67 37.40
CA SER A 12 -25.14 -6.67 36.72
C SER A 12 -25.66 -6.98 35.32
N THR A 13 -26.98 -7.13 35.14
CA THR A 13 -27.58 -7.40 33.83
C THR A 13 -27.61 -6.15 32.97
N SER A 14 -27.88 -4.95 33.53
CA SER A 14 -27.83 -3.70 32.77
C SER A 14 -26.42 -3.30 32.38
N PHE A 15 -25.39 -3.61 33.19
CA PHE A 15 -24.00 -3.35 32.87
C PHE A 15 -23.44 -4.37 31.87
N GLN A 16 -23.86 -5.65 31.95
CA GLN A 16 -23.56 -6.63 30.90
C GLN A 16 -24.28 -6.31 29.59
N GLU A 17 -25.55 -5.90 29.62
CA GLU A 17 -26.28 -5.49 28.40
C GLU A 17 -25.77 -4.16 27.83
N GLN A 18 -25.37 -3.18 28.66
CA GLN A 18 -24.73 -1.95 28.19
C GLN A 18 -23.28 -2.17 27.73
N GLN A 19 -22.52 -3.11 28.29
CA GLN A 19 -21.25 -3.54 27.69
C GLN A 19 -21.48 -4.30 26.39
N LEU A 20 -22.50 -5.16 26.32
CA LEU A 20 -22.86 -5.89 25.10
C LEU A 20 -23.47 -4.99 24.02
N HIS A 21 -24.06 -3.84 24.35
CA HIS A 21 -24.60 -2.87 23.40
C HIS A 21 -23.65 -1.69 23.11
N GLY A 22 -22.77 -1.31 24.04
CA GLY A 22 -21.75 -0.27 23.85
C GLY A 22 -20.54 -0.71 23.02
N LEU A 23 -20.24 -2.02 23.00
CA LEU A 23 -19.20 -2.62 22.15
C LEU A 23 -19.69 -3.03 20.75
N ARG A 24 -20.95 -2.77 20.41
CA ARG A 24 -21.61 -3.32 19.20
C ARG A 24 -21.32 -2.63 17.86
N SER A 25 -20.43 -1.64 17.79
CA SER A 25 -20.14 -0.95 16.51
C SER A 25 -18.67 -0.72 16.18
N ASN A 26 -17.70 -1.35 16.84
CA ASN A 26 -16.31 -1.03 16.57
C ASN A 26 -15.62 -2.18 15.84
N ILE A 27 -15.27 -1.99 14.56
CA ILE A 27 -13.90 -2.31 14.14
C ILE A 27 -13.00 -1.72 15.24
N GLY A 28 -12.58 -2.59 16.15
CA GLY A 28 -12.15 -2.20 17.47
C GLY A 28 -10.89 -1.34 17.43
N TRP A 29 -10.69 -0.55 18.49
CA TRP A 29 -9.38 0.04 18.82
C TRP A 29 -8.18 -0.88 18.54
N PRO A 30 -8.24 -2.22 18.77
CA PRO A 30 -7.18 -3.14 18.35
C PRO A 30 -6.74 -3.03 16.89
N VAL A 31 -7.68 -2.92 15.93
CA VAL A 31 -7.35 -2.82 14.50
C VAL A 31 -6.64 -1.50 14.21
N LEU A 32 -7.16 -0.40 14.71
CA LEU A 32 -6.60 0.93 14.48
C LEU A 32 -5.20 1.07 15.09
N ILE A 33 -5.01 0.53 16.30
CA ILE A 33 -3.70 0.48 16.97
C ILE A 33 -2.72 -0.35 16.14
N CYS A 34 -3.12 -1.53 15.66
CA CYS A 34 -2.26 -2.35 14.81
C CYS A 34 -1.88 -1.61 13.51
N ILE A 35 -2.81 -0.90 12.86
CA ILE A 35 -2.49 -0.09 11.67
C ILE A 35 -1.42 0.96 11.99
N LEU A 36 -1.58 1.70 13.10
CA LEU A 36 -0.58 2.70 13.53
C LEU A 36 0.79 2.07 13.80
N LEU A 37 0.82 0.95 14.54
CA LEU A 37 2.05 0.26 14.90
C LEU A 37 2.75 -0.32 13.67
N LEU A 38 2.00 -0.89 12.72
CA LEU A 38 2.56 -1.45 11.49
C LEU A 38 3.09 -0.37 10.55
N MET A 39 2.58 0.85 10.60
CA MET A 39 3.16 1.96 9.84
C MET A 39 4.56 2.35 10.31
N LEU A 40 4.94 2.08 11.57
CA LEU A 40 6.34 2.30 11.99
C LEU A 40 7.33 1.44 11.18
N ILE A 41 6.86 0.35 10.56
CA ILE A 41 7.68 -0.54 9.73
C ILE A 41 8.13 0.14 8.43
N THR A 42 7.33 1.08 7.91
CA THR A 42 7.59 1.75 6.62
C THR A 42 8.62 2.88 6.72
N VAL A 43 8.96 3.31 7.94
CA VAL A 43 10.02 4.29 8.20
C VAL A 43 11.38 3.69 7.88
N SER A 44 12.13 4.24 6.94
CA SER A 44 13.43 3.71 6.53
C SER A 44 14.57 4.56 7.07
N ALA A 45 15.69 3.93 7.42
CA ALA A 45 16.91 4.66 7.66
C ALA A 45 17.66 4.84 6.33
N PRO A 46 18.33 5.98 6.12
CA PRO A 46 19.21 6.16 4.98
C PRO A 46 20.33 5.10 4.99
N GLU A 47 20.67 4.56 3.82
CA GLU A 47 21.84 3.70 3.66
C GLU A 47 23.13 4.49 3.93
N GLU A 48 24.02 3.97 4.76
CA GLU A 48 25.26 4.66 5.16
C GLU A 48 26.13 5.09 3.97
N SER A 49 26.15 4.30 2.89
CA SER A 49 26.86 4.61 1.66
C SER A 49 26.30 5.85 0.95
N LYS A 50 24.99 6.10 1.07
CA LYS A 50 24.27 7.22 0.42
C LYS A 50 24.17 8.46 1.30
N VAL A 51 24.32 8.33 2.62
CA VAL A 51 24.35 9.44 3.59
C VAL A 51 25.36 10.51 3.19
N ARG A 52 26.59 10.11 2.84
CA ARG A 52 27.66 11.06 2.50
C ARG A 52 27.48 11.73 1.14
N LEU A 53 26.86 11.04 0.19
CA LEU A 53 26.66 11.53 -1.18
C LEU A 53 25.50 12.53 -1.28
N TYR A 54 24.43 12.31 -0.52
CA TYR A 54 23.19 13.10 -0.61
C TYR A 54 22.89 13.95 0.62
N GLY A 55 23.80 13.98 1.60
CA GLY A 55 23.61 14.75 2.84
C GLY A 55 22.42 14.29 3.67
N THR A 56 21.99 13.04 3.52
CA THR A 56 20.86 12.50 4.29
C THR A 56 21.29 12.12 5.69
N SER A 57 20.40 12.28 6.65
CA SER A 57 20.63 11.86 8.03
C SER A 57 19.43 11.07 8.53
N SER A 58 19.67 10.12 9.42
CA SER A 58 18.58 9.40 10.07
C SER A 58 18.01 10.26 11.20
N ILE A 59 16.68 10.36 11.30
CA ILE A 59 16.02 11.03 12.44
C ILE A 59 16.34 10.30 13.75
N LEU A 60 16.46 8.96 13.68
CA LEU A 60 16.76 8.11 14.83
C LEU A 60 17.94 7.18 14.52
N PRO A 61 18.74 6.79 15.52
CA PRO A 61 19.75 5.75 15.35
C PRO A 61 19.16 4.46 14.77
N GLN A 62 19.91 3.80 13.89
CA GLN A 62 19.45 2.58 13.20
C GLN A 62 19.05 1.45 14.16
N SER A 63 19.73 1.35 15.30
CA SER A 63 19.39 0.41 16.38
C SER A 63 18.01 0.70 16.99
N ILE A 64 17.71 1.98 17.24
CA ILE A 64 16.42 2.42 17.78
C ILE A 64 15.31 2.20 16.75
N MET A 65 15.55 2.53 15.49
CA MET A 65 14.58 2.27 14.42
C MET A 65 14.27 0.77 14.28
N SER A 66 15.30 -0.07 14.29
CA SER A 66 15.15 -1.52 14.21
C SER A 66 14.36 -2.06 15.41
N LEU A 67 14.64 -1.54 16.62
CA LEU A 67 13.90 -1.88 17.83
C LEU A 67 12.42 -1.46 17.73
N LEU A 68 12.13 -0.22 17.31
CA LEU A 68 10.76 0.26 17.14
C LEU A 68 9.97 -0.57 16.13
N LYS A 69 10.59 -0.98 15.02
CA LYS A 69 9.97 -1.88 14.05
C LYS A 69 9.70 -3.27 14.63
N ALA A 70 10.64 -3.80 15.41
CA ALA A 70 10.48 -5.10 16.06
C ALA A 70 9.35 -5.06 17.11
N LEU A 71 9.32 -4.01 17.95
CA LEU A 71 8.27 -3.78 18.94
C LEU A 71 6.90 -3.57 18.27
N GLY A 72 6.84 -2.77 17.20
CA GLY A 72 5.61 -2.55 16.44
C GLY A 72 5.02 -3.85 15.88
N ARG A 73 5.87 -4.71 15.30
CA ARG A 73 5.45 -6.06 14.85
C ARG A 73 5.01 -6.95 16.01
N GLY A 74 5.82 -7.04 17.07
CA GLY A 74 5.55 -7.90 18.23
C GLY A 74 4.25 -7.52 18.93
N MET A 75 4.05 -6.23 19.22
CA MET A 75 2.82 -5.73 19.84
C MET A 75 1.60 -5.96 18.94
N SER A 76 1.70 -5.66 17.64
CA SER A 76 0.60 -5.91 16.71
C SER A 76 0.24 -7.39 16.64
N LEU A 77 1.24 -8.28 16.60
CA LEU A 77 1.03 -9.72 16.60
C LEU A 77 0.32 -10.18 17.88
N LEU A 78 0.78 -9.74 19.05
CA LEU A 78 0.16 -10.08 20.33
C LEU A 78 -1.29 -9.60 20.40
N ILE A 79 -1.57 -8.36 20.00
CA ILE A 79 -2.92 -7.80 19.97
C ILE A 79 -3.81 -8.62 19.03
N VAL A 80 -3.35 -8.89 17.80
CA VAL A 80 -4.13 -9.62 16.80
C VAL A 80 -4.42 -11.04 17.26
N LEU A 81 -3.41 -11.78 17.73
CA LEU A 81 -3.59 -13.14 18.23
C LEU A 81 -4.51 -13.20 19.44
N TYR A 82 -4.36 -12.27 20.39
CA TYR A 82 -5.20 -12.21 21.57
C TYR A 82 -6.67 -11.98 21.21
N VAL A 83 -6.96 -11.02 20.33
CA VAL A 83 -8.36 -10.73 19.93
C VAL A 83 -8.94 -11.85 19.06
N LEU A 84 -8.15 -12.44 18.17
CA LEU A 84 -8.58 -13.62 17.40
C LEU A 84 -8.89 -14.80 18.32
N TYR A 85 -8.05 -15.05 19.34
CA TYR A 85 -8.29 -16.09 20.34
C TYR A 85 -9.61 -15.88 21.08
N LEU A 86 -9.88 -14.66 21.55
CA LEU A 86 -11.14 -14.32 22.20
C LEU A 86 -12.37 -14.53 21.30
N ASN A 87 -12.20 -14.43 19.98
CA ASN A 87 -13.26 -14.62 18.99
C ASN A 87 -13.26 -16.00 18.31
N SER A 88 -12.41 -16.93 18.73
CA SER A 88 -12.24 -18.25 18.09
C SER A 88 -13.51 -19.12 18.08
N ARG A 89 -14.40 -18.90 19.04
CA ARG A 89 -15.69 -19.60 19.15
C ARG A 89 -16.79 -18.99 18.28
N ASN A 90 -16.56 -17.82 17.69
CA ASN A 90 -17.53 -17.16 16.83
C ASN A 90 -17.58 -17.85 15.46
N PHE A 91 -18.77 -18.11 14.93
CA PHE A 91 -18.95 -18.64 13.56
C PHE A 91 -18.17 -17.84 12.50
N ARG A 92 -18.13 -16.51 12.62
CA ARG A 92 -17.43 -15.62 11.68
C ARG A 92 -15.92 -15.86 11.64
N PHE A 93 -15.33 -16.35 12.73
CA PHE A 93 -13.91 -16.73 12.78
C PHE A 93 -13.60 -17.77 11.72
N TRP A 94 -14.40 -18.82 11.67
CA TRP A 94 -14.22 -19.94 10.75
C TRP A 94 -14.60 -19.60 9.32
N GLU A 95 -15.63 -18.77 9.11
CA GLU A 95 -15.97 -18.28 7.76
C GLU A 95 -14.86 -17.41 7.18
N ALA A 96 -14.32 -16.47 7.96
CA ALA A 96 -13.19 -15.67 7.53
C ALA A 96 -11.95 -16.54 7.24
N ALA A 97 -11.70 -17.57 8.06
CA ALA A 97 -10.61 -18.53 7.84
C ALA A 97 -10.74 -19.27 6.51
N LYS A 98 -11.95 -19.73 6.17
CA LYS A 98 -12.23 -20.44 4.90
C LYS A 98 -11.95 -19.54 3.70
N ILE A 99 -12.42 -18.29 3.73
CA ILE A 99 -12.20 -17.32 2.64
C ILE A 99 -10.71 -17.00 2.50
N LEU A 100 -9.99 -16.86 3.62
CA LEU A 100 -8.56 -16.55 3.63
C LEU A 100 -7.66 -17.78 3.45
N LEU A 101 -8.22 -18.99 3.34
CA LEU A 101 -7.45 -20.25 3.30
C LEU A 101 -6.34 -20.25 2.22
N PRO A 102 -6.56 -19.79 0.98
CA PRO A 102 -5.49 -19.75 -0.03
C PRO A 102 -4.32 -18.85 0.39
N ILE A 103 -4.63 -17.71 1.02
CA ILE A 103 -3.63 -16.74 1.48
C ILE A 103 -2.92 -17.27 2.75
N LEU A 104 -3.64 -17.98 3.62
CA LEU A 104 -3.06 -18.66 4.78
C LEU A 104 -2.14 -19.82 4.37
N ALA A 105 -2.49 -20.57 3.32
CA ALA A 105 -1.61 -21.58 2.74
C ALA A 105 -0.35 -20.92 2.15
N PHE A 106 -0.49 -19.77 1.48
CA PHE A 106 0.65 -19.00 1.00
C PHE A 106 1.50 -18.42 2.14
N CYS A 107 0.91 -18.05 3.28
CA CYS A 107 1.64 -17.70 4.50
C CYS A 107 2.48 -18.87 5.02
N ALA A 108 1.89 -20.07 5.07
CA ALA A 108 2.61 -21.27 5.48
C ALA A 108 3.79 -21.56 4.53
N TYR A 109 3.58 -21.47 3.22
CA TYR A 109 4.66 -21.53 2.24
C TYR A 109 5.74 -20.47 2.50
N ALA A 110 5.34 -19.20 2.71
CA ALA A 110 6.28 -18.11 2.94
C ALA A 110 7.19 -18.38 4.16
N ILE A 111 6.63 -18.89 5.27
CA ILE A 111 7.40 -19.28 6.45
C ILE A 111 8.30 -20.48 6.15
N VAL A 112 7.74 -21.55 5.58
CA VAL A 112 8.44 -22.80 5.27
C VAL A 112 9.59 -22.57 4.28
N SER A 113 9.45 -21.60 3.37
CA SER A 113 10.49 -21.20 2.42
C SER A 113 11.78 -20.69 3.05
N THR A 114 11.74 -20.32 4.33
CA THR A 114 12.94 -20.00 5.13
C THR A 114 13.91 -21.19 5.21
N VAL A 115 13.42 -22.43 5.09
CA VAL A 115 14.26 -23.63 5.20
C VAL A 115 15.30 -23.71 4.07
N TRP A 116 14.90 -23.38 2.83
CA TRP A 116 15.76 -23.40 1.65
C TRP A 116 16.23 -22.02 1.17
N SER A 117 15.78 -20.94 1.83
CA SER A 117 16.22 -19.59 1.49
C SER A 117 17.72 -19.40 1.77
N PRO A 118 18.50 -18.80 0.84
CA PRO A 118 19.88 -18.40 1.11
C PRO A 118 19.94 -17.21 2.07
N LEU A 119 18.87 -16.40 2.16
CA LEU A 119 18.75 -15.26 3.08
C LEU A 119 17.69 -15.52 4.15
N LYS A 120 17.92 -16.54 4.99
CA LYS A 120 16.95 -17.02 6.00
C LYS A 120 16.37 -15.91 6.88
N SER A 121 17.23 -15.06 7.46
CA SER A 121 16.78 -13.97 8.34
C SER A 121 15.89 -12.96 7.61
N PHE A 122 16.22 -12.64 6.35
CA PHE A 122 15.43 -11.73 5.53
C PHE A 122 14.07 -12.33 5.15
N THR A 123 14.06 -13.58 4.68
CA THR A 123 12.84 -14.34 4.38
C THR A 123 11.93 -14.47 5.60
N LEU A 124 12.50 -14.74 6.78
CA LEU A 124 11.74 -14.84 8.03
C LEU A 124 11.09 -13.50 8.42
N MET A 125 11.81 -12.38 8.28
CA MET A 125 11.27 -11.06 8.59
C MET A 125 10.17 -10.62 7.61
N GLN A 126 10.35 -10.90 6.32
CA GLN A 126 9.36 -10.56 5.30
C GLN A 126 8.11 -11.44 5.41
N SER A 127 8.28 -12.75 5.58
CA SER A 127 7.16 -13.68 5.80
C SER A 127 6.39 -13.33 7.08
N GLY A 128 7.09 -13.03 8.18
CA GLY A 128 6.44 -12.58 9.42
C GLY A 128 5.61 -11.30 9.23
N SER A 129 6.12 -10.33 8.46
CA SER A 129 5.38 -9.09 8.16
C SER A 129 4.16 -9.38 7.28
N PHE A 130 4.29 -10.25 6.28
CA PHE A 130 3.18 -10.70 5.43
C PHE A 130 2.10 -11.43 6.23
N CYS A 131 2.47 -12.44 7.03
CA CYS A 131 1.55 -13.19 7.87
C CYS A 131 0.79 -12.28 8.86
N LEU A 132 1.46 -11.26 9.41
CA LEU A 132 0.83 -10.30 10.30
C LEU A 132 -0.24 -9.46 9.61
N LEU A 133 -0.03 -9.07 8.34
CA LEU A 133 -1.06 -8.40 7.54
C LEU A 133 -2.26 -9.31 7.23
N VAL A 134 -2.00 -10.59 6.98
CA VAL A 134 -3.05 -11.59 6.76
C VAL A 134 -3.86 -11.83 8.03
N LEU A 135 -3.19 -11.95 9.19
CA LEU A 135 -3.86 -12.06 10.49
C LEU A 135 -4.66 -10.80 10.84
N LEU A 136 -4.14 -9.60 10.51
CA LEU A 136 -4.88 -8.35 10.68
C LEU A 136 -6.13 -8.32 9.78
N SER A 137 -6.02 -8.81 8.54
CA SER A 137 -7.15 -8.92 7.61
C SER A 137 -8.21 -9.90 8.13
N TRP A 138 -7.78 -11.04 8.70
CA TRP A 138 -8.66 -11.98 9.37
C TRP A 138 -9.36 -11.34 10.57
N LEU A 139 -8.62 -10.60 11.41
CA LEU A 139 -9.18 -9.88 12.54
C LEU A 139 -10.26 -8.86 12.09
N ILE A 140 -9.98 -8.09 11.04
CA ILE A 140 -10.95 -7.16 10.46
C ILE A 140 -12.22 -7.91 10.05
N ALA A 141 -12.10 -9.02 9.33
CA ALA A 141 -13.25 -9.83 8.89
C ALA A 141 -14.09 -10.36 10.06
N VAL A 142 -13.45 -10.77 11.16
CA VAL A 142 -14.14 -11.28 12.36
C VAL A 142 -14.89 -10.17 13.11
N LEU A 143 -14.28 -8.98 13.19
CA LEU A 143 -14.84 -7.84 13.90
C LEU A 143 -15.84 -7.03 13.09
N TRP A 144 -15.77 -7.09 11.76
CA TRP A 144 -16.63 -6.32 10.86
C TRP A 144 -18.11 -6.63 11.12
N ARG A 145 -18.93 -5.60 11.35
CA ARG A 145 -20.37 -5.71 11.63
C ARG A 145 -21.23 -5.05 10.57
N SER A 146 -20.77 -3.95 9.97
CA SER A 146 -21.59 -3.15 9.07
C SER A 146 -20.75 -2.29 8.13
N GLU A 147 -21.39 -1.68 7.13
CA GLU A 147 -20.75 -0.68 6.26
C GLU A 147 -20.16 0.51 7.05
N ALA A 148 -20.75 0.86 8.20
CA ALA A 148 -20.23 1.93 9.06
C ALA A 148 -18.81 1.63 9.55
N ASP A 149 -18.48 0.35 9.76
CA ASP A 149 -17.13 -0.08 10.12
C ASP A 149 -16.14 0.16 8.98
N THR A 150 -16.53 -0.17 7.75
CA THR A 150 -15.75 0.12 6.54
C THR A 150 -15.49 1.62 6.43
N SER A 151 -16.52 2.45 6.61
CA SER A 151 -16.38 3.91 6.58
C SER A 151 -15.38 4.41 7.61
N ARG A 152 -15.40 3.89 8.84
CA ARG A 152 -14.48 4.32 9.91
C ARG A 152 -13.04 3.91 9.61
N LEU A 153 -12.84 2.67 9.14
CA LEU A 153 -11.52 2.16 8.79
C LEU A 153 -10.91 2.96 7.64
N LEU A 154 -11.68 3.20 6.57
CA LEU A 154 -11.22 3.96 5.42
C LEU A 154 -11.03 5.45 5.73
N TRP A 155 -11.88 6.05 6.57
CA TRP A 155 -11.66 7.41 7.05
C TRP A 155 -10.33 7.50 7.82
N PHE A 156 -10.10 6.59 8.77
CA PHE A 156 -8.88 6.58 9.57
C PHE A 156 -7.65 6.38 8.70
N ALA A 157 -7.67 5.39 7.80
CA ALA A 157 -6.59 5.16 6.85
C ALA A 157 -6.34 6.39 5.97
N SER A 158 -7.39 7.05 5.47
CA SER A 158 -7.25 8.25 4.64
C SER A 158 -6.59 9.41 5.40
N VAL A 159 -7.03 9.67 6.64
CA VAL A 159 -6.45 10.72 7.49
C VAL A 159 -4.99 10.43 7.79
N VAL A 160 -4.68 9.17 8.13
CA VAL A 160 -3.32 8.72 8.40
C VAL A 160 -2.40 8.90 7.19
N LEU A 161 -2.83 8.45 6.01
CA LEU A 161 -2.04 8.57 4.78
C LEU A 161 -1.85 10.05 4.41
N LEU A 162 -2.87 10.88 4.61
CA LEU A 162 -2.79 12.33 4.42
C LEU A 162 -1.76 12.97 5.35
N CYS A 163 -1.77 12.60 6.64
CA CYS A 163 -0.79 13.06 7.62
C CYS A 163 0.63 12.65 7.23
N ILE A 164 0.83 11.41 6.74
CA ILE A 164 2.15 10.95 6.28
C ILE A 164 2.61 11.74 5.06
N SER A 165 1.77 11.89 4.02
CA SER A 165 2.12 12.68 2.84
C SER A 165 2.43 14.14 3.21
N SER A 166 1.66 14.72 4.13
CA SER A 166 1.90 16.08 4.64
C SER A 166 3.25 16.17 5.35
N LEU A 167 3.55 15.22 6.24
CA LEU A 167 4.82 15.14 6.96
C LEU A 167 5.99 15.03 5.99
N LEU A 168 5.90 14.20 4.95
CA LEU A 168 6.96 14.05 3.96
C LEU A 168 7.22 15.35 3.18
N ILE A 169 6.17 16.10 2.81
CA ILE A 169 6.31 17.41 2.17
C ILE A 169 6.98 18.40 3.13
N VAL A 170 6.52 18.46 4.39
CA VAL A 170 7.08 19.36 5.40
C VAL A 170 8.55 19.04 5.65
N LEU A 171 8.91 17.77 5.80
CA LEU A 171 10.31 17.36 5.94
C LEU A 171 11.13 17.73 4.71
N HIS A 172 10.59 17.54 3.51
CA HIS A 172 11.31 17.85 2.27
C HIS A 172 11.73 19.33 2.20
N PHE A 173 10.85 20.25 2.59
CA PHE A 173 11.12 21.68 2.50
C PHE A 173 11.77 22.29 3.75
N LEU A 174 11.39 21.85 4.96
CA LEU A 174 11.87 22.47 6.20
C LEU A 174 13.10 21.76 6.79
N LEU A 175 13.24 20.46 6.56
CA LEU A 175 14.33 19.65 7.11
C LEU A 175 14.86 18.67 6.03
N PRO A 176 15.43 19.19 4.93
CA PRO A 176 15.75 18.42 3.73
C PRO A 176 16.65 17.22 4.00
N GLN A 177 17.51 17.28 5.03
CA GLN A 177 18.35 16.17 5.47
C GLN A 177 17.57 14.93 5.92
N TYR A 178 16.30 15.07 6.32
CA TYR A 178 15.40 13.98 6.70
C TYR A 178 14.31 13.71 5.66
N GLY A 179 14.02 14.68 4.79
CA GLY A 179 12.93 14.67 3.83
C GLY A 179 13.32 14.34 2.38
N VAL A 180 14.51 13.76 2.15
CA VAL A 180 14.90 13.35 0.80
C VAL A 180 13.98 12.23 0.31
N LEU A 181 13.35 12.46 -0.84
CA LEU A 181 12.36 11.56 -1.43
C LEU A 181 12.72 11.30 -2.90
N THR A 182 13.95 10.87 -3.17
CA THR A 182 14.41 10.57 -4.53
C THR A 182 14.61 9.07 -4.73
N ARG A 183 14.85 8.61 -5.97
CA ARG A 183 15.20 7.21 -6.25
C ARG A 183 16.58 6.86 -5.70
N GLU A 184 17.47 7.83 -5.65
CA GLU A 184 18.89 7.65 -5.35
C GLU A 184 19.20 7.79 -3.86
N ALA A 185 18.34 8.49 -3.11
CA ALA A 185 18.52 8.75 -1.70
C ALA A 185 17.20 8.64 -0.93
N THR A 186 17.31 8.07 0.26
CA THR A 186 16.18 7.82 1.16
C THR A 186 16.32 8.69 2.39
N GLY A 187 15.34 9.54 2.65
CA GLY A 187 15.13 10.18 3.95
C GLY A 187 14.33 9.27 4.87
N LEU A 188 13.31 9.81 5.54
CA LEU A 188 12.41 9.04 6.39
C LEU A 188 11.67 7.93 5.63
N PHE A 189 11.34 8.17 4.37
CA PHE A 189 10.68 7.23 3.47
C PHE A 189 11.47 7.11 2.17
N HIS A 190 11.54 5.90 1.62
CA HIS A 190 12.00 5.71 0.25
C HIS A 190 10.96 6.32 -0.72
N SER A 191 11.40 6.92 -1.82
CA SER A 191 10.52 7.54 -2.83
C SER A 191 9.40 6.63 -3.31
N THR A 192 9.69 5.35 -3.55
CA THR A 192 8.66 4.34 -3.88
C THR A 192 7.58 4.19 -2.81
N ALA A 193 7.97 4.12 -1.54
CA ALA A 193 7.02 3.97 -0.44
C ALA A 193 6.18 5.25 -0.26
N GLY A 194 6.82 6.43 -0.31
CA GLY A 194 6.11 7.71 -0.24
C GLY A 194 5.12 7.90 -1.40
N GLY A 195 5.53 7.54 -2.62
CA GLY A 195 4.67 7.56 -3.80
C GLY A 195 3.48 6.59 -3.70
N ALA A 196 3.71 5.36 -3.23
CA ALA A 196 2.64 4.39 -3.00
C ALA A 196 1.67 4.84 -1.89
N THR A 197 2.18 5.38 -0.79
CA THR A 197 1.36 5.96 0.29
C THR A 197 0.45 7.07 -0.24
N ALA A 198 0.99 7.98 -1.05
CA ALA A 198 0.22 9.07 -1.63
C ALA A 198 -0.81 8.59 -2.67
N SER A 199 -0.44 7.66 -3.56
CA SER A 199 -1.37 7.11 -4.56
C SER A 199 -2.52 6.34 -3.91
N ILE A 200 -2.23 5.49 -2.92
CA ILE A 200 -3.25 4.74 -2.17
C ILE A 200 -4.18 5.71 -1.42
N GLY A 201 -3.64 6.78 -0.82
CA GLY A 201 -4.44 7.80 -0.15
C GLY A 201 -5.47 8.45 -1.07
N LEU A 202 -5.08 8.80 -2.30
CA LEU A 202 -6.00 9.33 -3.31
C LEU A 202 -7.02 8.30 -3.78
N VAL A 203 -6.59 7.08 -4.07
CA VAL A 203 -7.50 6.02 -4.55
C VAL A 203 -8.55 5.69 -3.49
N ILE A 204 -8.16 5.57 -2.21
CA ILE A 204 -9.10 5.30 -1.11
C ILE A 204 -10.10 6.44 -0.97
N THR A 205 -9.63 7.69 -0.94
CA THR A 205 -10.52 8.85 -0.78
C THR A 205 -11.46 9.01 -1.98
N LEU A 206 -11.01 8.68 -3.19
CA LEU A 206 -11.81 8.75 -4.40
C LEU A 206 -12.89 7.68 -4.39
N SER A 207 -12.48 6.46 -4.06
CA SER A 207 -13.37 5.30 -3.94
C SER A 207 -14.44 5.55 -2.89
N ALA A 208 -14.04 6.03 -1.71
CA ALA A 208 -14.95 6.43 -0.64
C ALA A 208 -15.99 7.46 -1.10
N ARG A 209 -15.58 8.42 -1.95
CA ARG A 209 -16.47 9.47 -2.48
C ARG A 209 -17.42 8.93 -3.54
N LEU A 210 -16.90 8.21 -4.53
CA LEU A 210 -17.64 7.83 -5.73
C LEU A 210 -18.49 6.56 -5.55
N ILE A 211 -18.00 5.57 -4.80
CA ILE A 211 -18.68 4.29 -4.61
C ILE A 211 -19.70 4.39 -3.47
N TRP A 212 -19.29 4.96 -2.33
CA TRP A 212 -20.11 4.98 -1.11
C TRP A 212 -20.75 6.35 -0.79
N GLY A 213 -20.28 7.45 -1.39
CA GLY A 213 -20.86 8.77 -1.17
C GLY A 213 -20.72 9.32 0.26
N TRP A 214 -19.80 8.78 1.07
CA TRP A 214 -19.73 9.14 2.49
C TRP A 214 -19.36 10.60 2.72
N ARG A 215 -20.04 11.28 3.64
CA ARG A 215 -19.95 12.74 3.84
C ARG A 215 -18.56 13.26 4.18
N TRP A 216 -17.77 12.51 4.94
CA TRP A 216 -16.42 12.92 5.37
C TRP A 216 -15.47 13.14 4.19
N THR A 217 -15.74 12.50 3.05
CA THR A 217 -14.92 12.65 1.85
C THR A 217 -14.96 14.06 1.28
N GLY A 218 -16.09 14.78 1.39
CA GLY A 218 -16.22 16.14 0.86
C GLY A 218 -15.22 17.13 1.47
N PHE A 219 -14.95 17.01 2.77
CA PHE A 219 -13.99 17.85 3.47
C PHE A 219 -12.55 17.37 3.27
N LEU A 220 -12.34 16.05 3.22
CA LEU A 220 -11.00 15.47 3.11
C LEU A 220 -10.42 15.59 1.70
N TRP A 221 -11.28 15.64 0.68
CA TRP A 221 -10.87 15.69 -0.73
C TRP A 221 -10.06 16.94 -1.08
N MET A 222 -10.47 18.09 -0.53
CA MET A 222 -9.83 19.39 -0.75
C MET A 222 -8.35 19.40 -0.37
N PRO A 223 -7.93 18.94 0.83
CA PRO A 223 -6.52 18.79 1.15
C PRO A 223 -5.88 17.53 0.54
N ALA A 224 -6.62 16.43 0.36
CA ALA A 224 -6.06 15.16 -0.11
C ALA A 224 -5.45 15.25 -1.51
N ILE A 225 -6.14 15.88 -2.47
CA ILE A 225 -5.63 16.07 -3.83
C ILE A 225 -4.26 16.77 -3.85
N PRO A 226 -4.15 18.04 -3.42
CA PRO A 226 -2.90 18.78 -3.55
C PRO A 226 -1.77 18.15 -2.75
N ILE A 227 -2.05 17.59 -1.56
CA ILE A 227 -1.02 16.98 -0.71
C ILE A 227 -0.49 15.70 -1.33
N HIS A 228 -1.35 14.76 -1.73
CA HIS A 228 -0.87 13.50 -2.30
C HIS A 228 -0.24 13.71 -3.68
N LEU A 229 -0.80 14.57 -4.54
CA LEU A 229 -0.18 14.91 -5.82
C LEU A 229 1.20 15.55 -5.62
N SER A 230 1.33 16.52 -4.71
CA SER A 230 2.62 17.15 -4.41
C SER A 230 3.63 16.13 -3.89
N CYS A 231 3.23 15.24 -3.00
CA CYS A 231 4.09 14.17 -2.47
C CYS A 231 4.60 13.25 -3.59
N MET A 232 3.75 12.89 -4.55
CA MET A 232 4.17 12.07 -5.70
C MET A 232 5.06 12.86 -6.68
N LEU A 233 4.79 14.14 -6.91
CA LEU A 233 5.59 15.03 -7.77
C LEU A 233 7.01 15.16 -7.22
N ILE A 234 7.13 15.47 -5.92
CA ILE A 234 8.42 15.54 -5.21
C ILE A 234 9.13 14.18 -5.29
N GLY A 235 8.40 13.08 -5.09
CA GLY A 235 8.92 11.72 -5.17
C GLY A 235 9.46 11.32 -6.54
N SER A 236 9.13 12.08 -7.59
CA SER A 236 9.46 11.79 -9.00
C SER A 236 9.14 10.35 -9.43
N ASN A 237 8.15 9.72 -8.78
CA ASN A 237 7.83 8.31 -8.98
C ASN A 237 6.74 8.16 -10.05
N ARG A 238 7.20 8.06 -11.30
CA ARG A 238 6.35 7.89 -12.49
C ARG A 238 5.39 6.69 -12.38
N PHE A 239 5.82 5.60 -11.76
CA PHE A 239 4.99 4.40 -11.61
C PHE A 239 3.83 4.62 -10.63
N SER A 240 4.06 5.34 -9.53
CA SER A 240 2.98 5.69 -8.59
C SER A 240 1.91 6.57 -9.24
N PHE A 241 2.30 7.50 -10.12
CA PHE A 241 1.36 8.29 -10.91
C PHE A 241 0.55 7.44 -11.88
N LEU A 242 1.21 6.56 -12.63
CA LEU A 242 0.54 5.66 -13.57
C LEU A 242 -0.45 4.75 -12.84
N ALA A 243 -0.02 4.10 -11.77
CA ALA A 243 -0.85 3.23 -10.96
C ALA A 243 -2.04 3.98 -10.36
N MET A 244 -1.83 5.20 -9.85
CA MET A 244 -2.91 6.08 -9.39
C MET A 244 -3.89 6.39 -10.52
N PHE A 245 -3.41 6.81 -11.69
CA PHE A 245 -4.27 7.17 -12.82
C PHE A 245 -5.13 6.00 -13.29
N VAL A 246 -4.53 4.82 -13.43
CA VAL A 246 -5.24 3.58 -13.79
C VAL A 246 -6.28 3.24 -12.73
N ALA A 247 -5.89 3.20 -11.45
CA ALA A 247 -6.81 2.87 -10.35
C ALA A 247 -7.98 3.87 -10.24
N CYS A 248 -7.70 5.18 -10.33
CA CYS A 248 -8.73 6.21 -10.33
C CYS A 248 -9.66 6.10 -11.53
N SER A 249 -9.12 5.78 -12.72
CA SER A 249 -9.93 5.56 -13.93
C SER A 249 -10.84 4.35 -13.78
N LEU A 250 -10.35 3.25 -13.20
CA LEU A 250 -11.16 2.07 -12.91
C LEU A 250 -12.27 2.37 -11.89
N VAL A 251 -11.97 3.12 -10.82
CA VAL A 251 -12.96 3.57 -9.83
C VAL A 251 -14.02 4.45 -10.49
N PHE A 252 -13.61 5.37 -11.38
CA PHE A 252 -14.53 6.21 -12.13
C PHE A 252 -15.42 5.39 -13.06
N LEU A 253 -14.85 4.47 -13.85
CA LEU A 253 -15.61 3.57 -14.73
C LEU A 253 -16.57 2.67 -13.95
N TRP A 254 -16.18 2.22 -12.76
CA TRP A 254 -17.02 1.40 -11.89
C TRP A 254 -18.20 2.18 -11.29
N SER A 255 -17.96 3.43 -10.88
CA SER A 255 -18.95 4.28 -10.22
C SER A 255 -19.81 5.10 -11.19
N ALA A 256 -19.37 5.25 -12.43
CA ALA A 256 -20.11 5.98 -13.45
C ALA A 256 -21.40 5.22 -13.83
N HIS A 257 -22.51 5.96 -13.91
CA HIS A 257 -23.74 5.44 -14.50
C HIS A 257 -23.47 4.94 -15.93
N ARG A 258 -24.06 3.82 -16.33
CA ARG A 258 -23.95 3.28 -17.70
C ARG A 258 -24.22 4.34 -18.77
N ALA A 259 -25.12 5.27 -18.49
CA ALA A 259 -25.42 6.42 -19.34
C ALA A 259 -24.27 7.44 -19.44
N LEU A 260 -23.53 7.70 -18.36
CA LEU A 260 -22.36 8.57 -18.36
C LEU A 260 -21.19 7.92 -19.12
N ILE A 261 -20.98 6.62 -18.94
CA ILE A 261 -19.98 5.86 -19.70
C ILE A 261 -20.34 5.84 -21.19
N ALA A 262 -21.61 5.61 -21.53
CA ALA A 262 -22.09 5.67 -22.91
C ALA A 262 -21.98 7.08 -23.49
N ALA A 263 -22.28 8.13 -22.72
CA ALA A 263 -22.15 9.52 -23.17
C ALA A 263 -20.68 9.93 -23.37
N LEU A 264 -19.77 9.47 -22.52
CA LEU A 264 -18.33 9.68 -22.69
C LEU A 264 -17.79 8.90 -23.88
N GLY A 265 -18.21 7.64 -24.06
CA GLY A 265 -17.87 6.84 -25.23
C GLY A 265 -18.38 7.47 -26.53
N LEU A 266 -19.62 7.94 -26.53
CA LEU A 266 -20.21 8.69 -27.64
C LEU A 266 -19.48 10.02 -27.87
N GLY A 267 -19.13 10.75 -26.80
CA GLY A 267 -18.39 12.01 -26.88
C GLY A 267 -16.99 11.82 -27.47
N VAL A 268 -16.26 10.78 -27.05
CA VAL A 268 -14.96 10.40 -27.63
C VAL A 268 -15.12 9.98 -29.09
N ALA A 269 -16.15 9.19 -29.41
CA ALA A 269 -16.43 8.78 -30.79
C ALA A 269 -16.77 10.00 -31.68
N LEU A 270 -17.61 10.91 -31.21
CA LEU A 270 -17.99 12.13 -31.93
C LEU A 270 -16.80 13.09 -32.09
N CYS A 271 -15.98 13.25 -31.05
CA CYS A 271 -14.74 14.03 -31.14
C CYS A 271 -13.74 13.37 -32.09
N GLY A 272 -13.64 12.04 -32.10
CA GLY A 272 -12.82 11.28 -33.04
C GLY A 272 -13.30 11.42 -34.49
N VAL A 273 -14.62 11.36 -34.72
CA VAL A 273 -15.21 11.59 -36.05
C VAL A 273 -14.99 13.04 -36.49
N ALA A 274 -15.26 14.02 -35.62
CA ALA A 274 -15.03 15.44 -35.93
C ALA A 274 -13.54 15.71 -36.23
N TYR A 275 -12.64 15.10 -35.46
CA TYR A 275 -11.21 15.15 -35.70
C TYR A 275 -10.84 14.55 -37.07
N LEU A 276 -11.33 13.36 -37.40
CA LEU A 276 -11.08 12.71 -38.70
C LEU A 276 -11.67 13.49 -39.89
N CYS A 277 -12.74 14.27 -39.68
CA CYS A 277 -13.27 15.16 -40.72
C CYS A 277 -12.40 16.41 -40.94
N ILE A 278 -11.72 16.89 -39.90
CA ILE A 278 -10.87 18.09 -39.96
C ILE A 278 -9.44 17.73 -40.39
N ASP A 279 -8.95 16.58 -39.95
CA ASP A 279 -7.60 16.09 -40.19
C ASP A 279 -7.60 14.56 -40.47
N PRO A 280 -8.12 14.15 -41.64
CA PRO A 280 -8.20 12.74 -42.03
C PRO A 280 -6.83 12.08 -42.21
N GLY A 281 -5.78 12.90 -42.39
CA GLY A 281 -4.40 12.46 -42.56
C GLY A 281 -3.62 12.34 -41.26
N TRP A 282 -4.28 12.52 -40.10
CA TRP A 282 -3.67 12.41 -38.77
C TRP A 282 -2.52 13.39 -38.52
N ARG A 283 -2.39 14.49 -39.28
CA ARG A 283 -1.22 15.39 -39.24
C ARG A 283 -1.08 16.14 -37.91
N VAL A 284 -2.20 16.49 -37.28
CA VAL A 284 -2.29 17.10 -35.95
C VAL A 284 -1.95 16.06 -34.88
N MET A 285 -2.45 14.83 -35.00
CA MET A 285 -2.06 13.73 -34.12
C MET A 285 -0.57 13.48 -34.29
N ASP A 286 -0.02 13.42 -35.50
CA ASP A 286 1.41 13.26 -35.77
C ASP A 286 2.22 14.41 -35.16
N SER A 287 1.76 15.67 -35.23
CA SER A 287 2.45 16.80 -34.59
C SER A 287 2.39 16.77 -33.05
N VAL A 288 1.27 16.30 -32.47
CA VAL A 288 1.14 16.07 -31.02
C VAL A 288 1.91 14.81 -30.62
N THR A 289 2.03 13.83 -31.50
CA THR A 289 2.81 12.61 -31.31
C THR A 289 4.30 12.93 -31.45
N GLU A 290 4.71 13.88 -32.29
CA GLU A 290 6.07 14.40 -32.37
C GLU A 290 6.42 15.32 -31.19
N VAL A 291 5.48 16.13 -30.68
CA VAL A 291 5.71 16.97 -29.48
C VAL A 291 5.64 16.14 -28.20
N SER A 292 4.73 15.18 -28.12
CA SER A 292 4.65 14.22 -27.01
C SER A 292 5.77 13.21 -27.10
N GLN A 293 6.17 12.73 -28.27
CA GLN A 293 7.42 11.99 -28.45
C GLN A 293 8.60 12.90 -28.17
N ALA A 294 8.69 14.17 -28.55
CA ALA A 294 9.84 15.01 -28.17
C ALA A 294 9.90 15.28 -26.66
N ALA A 295 8.75 15.40 -25.99
CA ALA A 295 8.63 15.60 -24.55
C ALA A 295 8.78 14.29 -23.74
N VAL A 296 8.37 13.15 -24.29
CA VAL A 296 8.47 11.80 -23.69
C VAL A 296 9.81 11.15 -24.04
N THR A 297 10.34 11.41 -25.24
CA THR A 297 11.58 10.82 -25.72
C THR A 297 12.80 11.67 -25.42
N GLN A 298 12.80 13.02 -25.44
CA GLN A 298 14.08 13.78 -25.35
C GLN A 298 15.25 13.10 -26.13
N GLY A 299 14.97 12.49 -27.29
CA GLY A 299 15.94 11.68 -28.06
C GLY A 299 16.04 10.17 -27.73
N GLN A 300 15.04 9.55 -27.10
CA GLN A 300 15.07 8.15 -26.67
C GLN A 300 14.27 7.17 -27.57
N SER A 301 14.86 6.01 -27.87
CA SER A 301 14.37 4.95 -28.78
C SER A 301 13.29 4.04 -28.16
N SER A 302 12.64 3.18 -28.96
CA SER A 302 11.63 2.20 -28.50
C SER A 302 12.15 1.18 -27.47
N VAL A 303 13.47 0.98 -27.40
CA VAL A 303 14.14 0.21 -26.33
C VAL A 303 14.06 0.96 -24.98
N GLN A 304 14.02 2.29 -24.98
CA GLN A 304 13.87 3.11 -23.78
C GLN A 304 12.41 3.27 -23.32
N LEU A 305 11.43 2.95 -24.17
CA LEU A 305 10.05 2.72 -23.72
C LEU A 305 9.91 1.40 -22.96
N GLN A 306 10.76 0.38 -23.26
CA GLN A 306 10.92 -0.79 -22.39
C GLN A 306 11.66 -0.45 -21.07
N ASP A 307 12.39 0.68 -21.03
CA ASP A 307 12.93 1.30 -19.81
C ASP A 307 11.89 2.10 -18.99
N LEU A 308 10.58 1.92 -19.20
CA LEU A 308 9.54 2.49 -18.32
C LEU A 308 9.77 2.22 -16.82
N SER A 309 10.50 1.14 -16.48
CA SER A 309 11.03 0.90 -15.13
C SER A 309 12.54 1.17 -14.98
N GLY A 310 13.31 1.17 -16.08
CA GLY A 310 14.77 1.11 -16.09
C GLY A 310 15.33 -0.15 -15.41
N ARG A 311 14.54 -1.23 -15.33
CA ARG A 311 14.85 -2.48 -14.62
C ARG A 311 14.93 -3.71 -15.52
N THR A 312 15.09 -3.53 -16.83
CA THR A 312 15.13 -4.62 -17.82
C THR A 312 16.21 -5.66 -17.51
N GLU A 313 17.43 -5.21 -17.21
CA GLU A 313 18.55 -6.05 -16.74
C GLU A 313 18.18 -6.85 -15.48
N MET A 314 17.57 -6.19 -14.50
CA MET A 314 17.11 -6.82 -13.26
C MET A 314 16.06 -7.91 -13.53
N TRP A 315 15.06 -7.59 -14.34
CA TRP A 315 13.96 -8.51 -14.66
C TRP A 315 14.42 -9.72 -15.46
N ALA A 316 15.32 -9.54 -16.42
CA ALA A 316 15.90 -10.65 -17.19
C ALA A 316 16.66 -11.62 -16.27
N THR A 317 17.49 -11.08 -15.38
CA THR A 317 18.27 -11.88 -14.43
C THR A 317 17.39 -12.59 -13.40
N ILE A 318 16.37 -11.91 -12.86
CA ILE A 318 15.39 -12.53 -11.95
C ILE A 318 14.59 -13.62 -12.68
N GLY A 319 14.17 -13.37 -13.92
CA GLY A 319 13.43 -14.32 -14.75
C GLY A 319 14.23 -15.60 -15.01
N GLN A 320 15.50 -15.48 -15.37
CA GLN A 320 16.39 -16.63 -15.50
C GLN A 320 16.55 -17.40 -14.18
N SER A 321 16.68 -16.68 -13.07
CA SER A 321 16.79 -17.32 -11.76
C SER A 321 15.51 -18.06 -11.35
N TYR A 322 14.34 -17.52 -11.69
CA TYR A 322 13.06 -18.19 -11.49
C TYR A 322 12.97 -19.51 -12.28
N LEU A 323 13.45 -19.53 -13.53
CA LEU A 323 13.45 -20.75 -14.34
C LEU A 323 14.33 -21.87 -13.75
N ASN A 324 15.30 -21.53 -12.89
CA ASN A 324 16.12 -22.52 -12.18
C ASN A 324 15.38 -23.17 -10.99
N ALA A 325 14.36 -22.52 -10.43
CA ALA A 325 13.58 -23.02 -9.30
C ALA A 325 12.07 -22.68 -9.44
N PRO A 326 11.39 -23.13 -10.51
CA PRO A 326 10.07 -22.63 -10.89
C PRO A 326 8.95 -23.01 -9.91
N TRP A 327 9.15 -24.08 -9.14
CA TRP A 327 8.11 -24.62 -8.24
C TRP A 327 8.19 -24.05 -6.82
N LEU A 328 9.40 -23.93 -6.27
CA LEU A 328 9.62 -23.54 -4.87
C LEU A 328 10.21 -22.13 -4.75
N GLY A 329 10.73 -21.55 -5.84
CA GLY A 329 11.52 -20.33 -5.80
C GLY A 329 12.77 -20.47 -4.92
N HIS A 330 13.38 -19.34 -4.61
CA HIS A 330 14.60 -19.27 -3.79
C HIS A 330 14.32 -18.83 -2.35
N GLY A 331 13.07 -18.87 -1.92
CA GLY A 331 12.62 -18.33 -0.64
C GLY A 331 11.73 -17.10 -0.81
N PHE A 332 10.82 -16.87 0.13
CA PHE A 332 9.93 -15.71 0.10
C PHE A 332 10.76 -14.42 0.12
N PHE A 333 10.48 -13.54 -0.84
CA PHE A 333 11.17 -12.26 -1.04
C PHE A 333 12.64 -12.36 -1.48
N VAL A 334 13.08 -13.53 -1.95
CA VAL A 334 14.43 -13.77 -2.46
C VAL A 334 14.38 -14.18 -3.93
N THR A 335 15.21 -13.55 -4.76
CA THR A 335 15.12 -13.69 -6.22
C THR A 335 16.20 -14.59 -6.82
N SER A 336 17.20 -15.03 -6.05
CA SER A 336 18.26 -15.93 -6.53
C SER A 336 18.70 -16.96 -5.51
N ASN A 337 19.33 -18.03 -6.02
CA ASN A 337 19.88 -19.13 -5.22
C ASN A 337 21.02 -18.72 -4.27
N SER A 338 21.76 -17.66 -4.61
CA SER A 338 22.81 -17.06 -3.78
C SER A 338 22.27 -15.99 -2.84
N GLY A 339 21.04 -15.51 -3.05
CA GLY A 339 20.47 -14.38 -2.33
C GLY A 339 20.85 -13.02 -2.89
N GLU A 340 21.72 -12.97 -3.89
CA GLU A 340 22.13 -11.75 -4.57
C GLU A 340 22.21 -11.96 -6.08
N ILE A 341 21.99 -10.88 -6.85
CA ILE A 341 22.20 -10.86 -8.29
C ILE A 341 23.00 -9.60 -8.65
N TYR A 342 23.82 -9.70 -9.68
CA TYR A 342 24.59 -8.57 -10.19
C TYR A 342 23.73 -7.77 -11.17
N VAL A 343 23.38 -6.55 -10.79
CA VAL A 343 22.57 -5.64 -11.60
C VAL A 343 23.08 -4.23 -11.35
N TRP A 344 23.24 -3.44 -12.41
CA TRP A 344 23.71 -2.04 -12.33
C TRP A 344 25.06 -1.87 -11.62
N GLY A 345 25.98 -2.81 -11.83
CA GLY A 345 27.36 -2.68 -11.37
C GLY A 345 27.64 -3.16 -9.94
N TYR A 346 26.66 -3.75 -9.24
CA TYR A 346 26.89 -4.31 -7.91
C TYR A 346 25.97 -5.49 -7.56
N TRP A 347 26.41 -6.28 -6.59
CA TRP A 347 25.67 -7.41 -6.03
C TRP A 347 24.73 -6.96 -4.92
N ALA A 348 23.46 -7.31 -5.04
CA ALA A 348 22.47 -7.12 -3.97
C ALA A 348 21.29 -8.08 -4.13
N ASN A 349 20.50 -8.24 -3.06
CA ASN A 349 19.19 -8.89 -3.14
C ASN A 349 18.18 -7.96 -3.82
N TRP A 350 18.18 -7.94 -5.14
CA TRP A 350 17.26 -7.14 -5.93
C TRP A 350 15.89 -7.81 -6.01
N THR A 351 14.88 -7.13 -5.48
CA THR A 351 13.51 -7.62 -5.43
C THR A 351 12.68 -7.09 -6.60
N ALA A 352 11.91 -7.98 -7.22
CA ALA A 352 10.98 -7.73 -8.31
C ALA A 352 9.70 -6.95 -7.90
N HIS A 353 9.84 -5.77 -7.28
CA HIS A 353 8.70 -4.91 -7.00
C HIS A 353 8.40 -4.02 -8.22
N ASN A 354 7.13 -3.98 -8.66
CA ASN A 354 6.52 -3.05 -9.62
C ASN A 354 6.35 -3.48 -11.09
N ALA A 355 5.75 -4.65 -11.37
CA ALA A 355 5.08 -4.75 -12.67
C ALA A 355 3.89 -5.71 -12.66
N TRP A 356 4.10 -6.98 -12.33
CA TRP A 356 3.13 -8.04 -12.69
C TRP A 356 2.79 -9.03 -11.55
N LEU A 357 3.42 -8.89 -10.38
CA LEU A 357 3.28 -9.80 -9.23
C LEU A 357 2.78 -9.13 -7.93
N GLN A 358 2.34 -7.86 -8.01
CA GLN A 358 1.50 -7.24 -6.98
C GLN A 358 0.05 -7.25 -7.44
#